data_AF-A0A3D3K1S7-F1
#
_entry.id   AF-A0A3D3K1S7-F1
#
_cell.length_a   1.000
_cell.length_b   1.000
_cell.length_c   1.000
_cell.angle_alpha   90.00
_cell.angle_beta   90.00
_cell.angle_gamma   90.00
#
_symmetry.space_group_name_H-M   'P 1'
#
loop_
_entity.id
_entity.type
_entity.pdbx_description
1 polymer ?
#
loop_
_entity_poly.entity_id
_entity_poly.type
_entity_poly.pdbx_seq_one_letter_code
_entity_poly.pdbx_strand_id
1 'polypeptide(L)'
;KVFFAMKFSKPFKNYGRKRYEKVEYNGFYRKFNENENFPEFAGRQIRAYFDFDTNENEQILVKFALSNTSTNGALKNLEAEIPHWDFDKIKRESEAKWEKELSKIEVETLTENDKRTFYTSLYHTMMSPILYQDVDGKYLDIDQNIHNAKDYTNYTIFSLWDTYRALHPLYNIIQPKRNNDFIKSMLSHARHSVHKALPIWSHYANENWCMIGYHSVSVLADAVAKNSTDADLKTMLNASITSSNLKYYDGIGDYLKYGY
;
A
#
# COMPACT_ATOMS: atom_id res chain seq x y z
N LYS A 1 7.84 -7.81 -0.49
CA LYS A 1 7.50 -8.81 -1.53
C LYS A 1 6.20 -8.39 -2.20
N VAL A 2 5.97 -8.78 -3.46
CA VAL A 2 4.71 -8.49 -4.17
C VAL A 2 4.32 -9.72 -4.98
N PHE A 3 3.08 -10.15 -4.85
CA PHE A 3 2.46 -11.24 -5.59
C PHE A 3 1.31 -10.69 -6.41
N PHE A 4 0.95 -11.39 -7.49
CA PHE A 4 -0.18 -11.00 -8.32
C PHE A 4 -0.99 -12.21 -8.78
N ALA A 5 -2.23 -11.96 -9.18
CA ALA A 5 -3.10 -12.90 -9.86
C ALA A 5 -3.72 -12.22 -11.07
N MET A 6 -3.85 -12.97 -12.17
CA MET A 6 -4.46 -12.52 -13.41
C MET A 6 -5.53 -13.50 -13.87
N LYS A 7 -6.65 -12.98 -14.38
CA LYS A 7 -7.66 -13.75 -15.11
C LYS A 7 -7.94 -13.07 -16.44
N PHE A 8 -8.18 -13.86 -17.47
CA PHE A 8 -8.58 -13.40 -18.80
C PHE A 8 -10.05 -13.77 -19.05
N SER A 9 -10.80 -12.91 -19.76
CA SER A 9 -12.20 -13.19 -20.11
C SER A 9 -12.34 -14.28 -21.16
N LYS A 10 -11.26 -14.55 -21.90
CA LYS A 10 -11.19 -15.54 -22.97
C LYS A 10 -10.10 -16.58 -22.65
N PRO A 11 -10.32 -17.88 -22.93
CA PRO A 11 -9.24 -18.85 -22.89
C PRO A 11 -8.16 -18.51 -23.92
N PHE A 12 -6.90 -18.50 -23.49
CA PHE A 12 -5.76 -18.47 -24.40
C PHE A 12 -5.56 -19.84 -25.05
N LYS A 13 -5.07 -19.86 -26.28
CA LYS A 13 -4.75 -21.07 -27.04
C LYS A 13 -3.40 -21.65 -26.64
N ASN A 14 -2.42 -20.77 -26.55
CA ASN A 14 -1.07 -21.08 -26.10
C ASN A 14 -0.63 -20.01 -25.10
N TYR A 15 0.29 -20.37 -24.23
CA TYR A 15 0.99 -19.43 -23.39
C TYR A 15 2.43 -19.90 -23.24
N GLY A 16 3.27 -18.99 -22.78
CA GLY A 16 4.66 -19.35 -22.55
C GLY A 16 5.43 -18.23 -21.92
N ARG A 17 6.75 -18.40 -21.94
CA ARG A 17 7.66 -17.43 -21.37
C ARG A 17 8.90 -17.23 -22.20
N LYS A 18 9.56 -16.12 -21.94
CA LYS A 18 10.94 -15.88 -22.34
C LYS A 18 11.73 -15.39 -21.13
N ARG A 19 12.84 -16.09 -20.83
CA ARG A 19 13.86 -15.63 -19.89
C ARG A 19 14.91 -14.85 -20.68
N TYR A 20 15.24 -13.64 -20.24
CA TYR A 20 16.28 -12.81 -20.86
C TYR A 20 17.61 -12.86 -20.12
N GLU A 21 17.61 -13.39 -18.89
CA GLU A 21 18.83 -13.70 -18.16
C GLU A 21 19.54 -14.92 -18.77
N LYS A 22 20.87 -14.86 -18.85
CA LYS A 22 21.69 -16.01 -19.24
C LYS A 22 21.70 -17.02 -18.10
N VAL A 23 21.14 -18.21 -18.33
CA VAL A 23 21.13 -19.32 -17.37
C VAL A 23 22.21 -20.32 -17.76
N GLU A 24 23.28 -20.44 -16.97
CA GLU A 24 24.37 -21.38 -17.24
C GLU A 24 24.02 -22.83 -16.89
N TYR A 25 23.17 -23.02 -15.88
CA TYR A 25 22.68 -24.33 -15.47
C TYR A 25 21.21 -24.28 -15.08
N ASN A 26 20.36 -24.99 -15.83
CA ASN A 26 18.91 -25.03 -15.61
C ASN A 26 18.47 -26.28 -14.81
N GLY A 27 19.38 -26.95 -14.11
CA GLY A 27 19.05 -28.10 -13.25
C GLY A 27 18.30 -29.22 -13.96
N PHE A 28 17.33 -29.82 -13.25
CA PHE A 28 16.45 -30.86 -13.79
C PHE A 28 15.32 -30.32 -14.68
N TYR A 29 15.12 -29.00 -14.72
CA TYR A 29 14.11 -28.38 -15.57
C TYR A 29 14.39 -28.56 -17.07
N ARG A 30 15.64 -28.87 -17.44
CA ARG A 30 16.04 -29.27 -18.81
C ARG A 30 15.26 -30.45 -19.39
N LYS A 31 14.54 -31.21 -18.57
CA LYS A 31 13.67 -32.32 -19.00
C LYS A 31 12.33 -31.85 -19.58
N PHE A 32 11.96 -30.59 -19.36
CA PHE A 32 10.68 -30.03 -19.77
C PHE A 32 10.87 -28.92 -20.81
N ASN A 33 9.92 -28.80 -21.73
CA ASN A 33 9.82 -27.58 -22.54
C ASN A 33 9.14 -26.48 -21.71
N GLU A 34 9.92 -25.77 -20.90
CA GLU A 34 9.39 -24.67 -20.07
C GLU A 34 9.04 -23.40 -20.86
N ASN A 35 9.19 -23.38 -22.18
CA ASN A 35 8.94 -22.15 -22.95
C ASN A 35 7.50 -22.05 -23.46
N GLU A 36 6.79 -23.18 -23.54
CA GLU A 36 5.48 -23.26 -24.17
C GLU A 36 4.57 -24.22 -23.39
N ASN A 37 3.37 -23.75 -23.04
CA ASN A 37 2.29 -24.51 -22.41
C ASN A 37 2.69 -25.30 -21.15
N PHE A 38 3.70 -24.83 -20.41
CA PHE A 38 4.16 -25.43 -19.16
C PHE A 38 3.63 -24.61 -17.95
N PRO A 39 3.05 -25.23 -16.92
CA PRO A 39 2.26 -24.51 -15.91
C PRO A 39 3.08 -23.68 -14.91
N GLU A 40 4.40 -23.86 -14.86
CA GLU A 40 5.25 -23.27 -13.83
C GLU A 40 6.47 -22.56 -14.40
N PHE A 41 6.73 -21.35 -13.91
CA PHE A 41 7.89 -20.59 -14.32
C PHE A 41 8.54 -19.87 -13.13
N ALA A 42 9.87 -19.96 -13.02
CA ALA A 42 10.67 -19.22 -12.05
C ALA A 42 11.89 -18.58 -12.72
N GLY A 43 12.55 -17.61 -12.09
CA GLY A 43 13.79 -16.99 -12.59
C GLY A 43 13.74 -15.46 -12.61
N ARG A 44 14.82 -14.82 -13.07
CA ARG A 44 14.90 -13.37 -13.22
C ARG A 44 14.71 -12.99 -14.69
N GLN A 45 14.37 -11.72 -14.93
CA GLN A 45 14.13 -11.17 -16.27
C GLN A 45 13.16 -12.03 -17.11
N ILE A 46 12.02 -12.37 -16.51
CA ILE A 46 10.98 -13.18 -17.14
C ILE A 46 9.96 -12.30 -17.85
N ARG A 47 9.46 -12.77 -18.99
CA ARG A 47 8.23 -12.25 -19.63
C ARG A 47 7.33 -13.43 -19.95
N ALA A 48 6.04 -13.27 -19.68
CA ALA A 48 5.02 -14.21 -20.12
C ALA A 48 4.34 -13.68 -21.40
N TYR A 49 3.89 -14.59 -22.25
CA TYR A 49 3.01 -14.28 -23.37
C TYR A 49 1.79 -15.21 -23.34
N PHE A 50 0.68 -14.74 -23.90
CA PHE A 50 -0.58 -15.46 -23.99
C PHE A 50 -1.16 -15.19 -25.38
N ASP A 51 -1.37 -16.25 -26.14
CA ASP A 51 -1.87 -16.18 -27.51
C ASP A 51 -3.38 -16.43 -27.52
N PHE A 52 -4.12 -15.57 -28.20
CA PHE A 52 -5.57 -15.66 -28.33
C PHE A 52 -5.94 -15.66 -29.81
N ASP A 53 -6.89 -16.50 -30.19
CA ASP A 53 -7.58 -16.37 -31.47
C ASP A 53 -8.67 -15.30 -31.28
N THR A 54 -8.70 -14.23 -32.08
CA THR A 54 -9.67 -13.12 -31.93
C THR A 54 -10.34 -12.77 -33.24
N ASN A 55 -11.61 -12.34 -33.17
CA ASN A 55 -12.28 -11.69 -34.29
C ASN A 55 -11.92 -10.21 -34.38
N GLU A 56 -12.20 -9.58 -35.52
CA GLU A 56 -12.05 -8.13 -35.66
C GLU A 56 -12.90 -7.40 -34.60
N ASN A 57 -12.29 -6.43 -33.91
CA ASN A 57 -12.88 -5.67 -32.81
C ASN A 57 -13.29 -6.46 -31.56
N GLU A 58 -12.84 -7.72 -31.41
CA GLU A 58 -13.06 -8.47 -30.18
C GLU A 58 -12.22 -7.91 -29.02
N GLN A 59 -12.87 -7.68 -27.88
CA GLN A 59 -12.22 -7.19 -26.67
C GLN A 59 -11.88 -8.35 -25.73
N ILE A 60 -10.61 -8.43 -25.31
CA ILE A 60 -10.18 -9.33 -24.24
C ILE A 60 -10.03 -8.50 -22.97
N LEU A 61 -10.78 -8.88 -21.94
CA LEU A 61 -10.70 -8.24 -20.64
C LEU A 61 -9.71 -9.00 -19.75
N VAL A 62 -8.96 -8.25 -18.96
CA VAL A 62 -8.01 -8.77 -17.99
C VAL A 62 -8.37 -8.22 -16.62
N LYS A 63 -8.49 -9.11 -15.64
CA LYS A 63 -8.52 -8.72 -14.24
C LYS A 63 -7.15 -8.97 -13.63
N PHE A 64 -6.71 -8.04 -12.79
CA PHE A 64 -5.40 -8.08 -12.15
C PHE A 64 -5.56 -7.68 -10.69
N ALA A 65 -4.98 -8.48 -9.78
CA ALA A 65 -4.95 -8.17 -8.35
C ALA A 65 -3.55 -8.38 -7.81
N LEU A 66 -3.23 -7.62 -6.76
CA LEU A 66 -1.97 -7.67 -6.03
C LEU A 66 -2.20 -8.24 -4.64
N SER A 67 -1.13 -8.78 -4.05
CA SER A 67 -1.06 -9.11 -2.63
C SER A 67 0.38 -8.94 -2.15
N ASN A 68 0.52 -8.46 -0.92
CA ASN A 68 1.80 -8.41 -0.21
C ASN A 68 2.10 -9.72 0.55
N THR A 69 1.13 -10.64 0.66
CA THR A 69 1.25 -11.87 1.45
C THR A 69 1.56 -13.10 0.59
N SER A 70 0.81 -13.34 -0.49
CA SER A 70 0.88 -14.59 -1.26
C SER A 70 0.13 -14.52 -2.60
N THR A 71 0.41 -15.45 -3.51
CA THR A 71 -0.37 -15.64 -4.74
C THR A 71 -1.83 -16.01 -4.46
N ASN A 72 -2.08 -16.80 -3.42
CA ASN A 72 -3.44 -17.14 -2.98
C ASN A 72 -4.19 -15.92 -2.43
N GLY A 73 -3.50 -15.03 -1.70
CA GLY A 73 -4.05 -13.74 -1.27
C GLY A 73 -4.50 -12.89 -2.46
N ALA A 74 -3.64 -12.76 -3.48
CA ALA A 74 -3.97 -12.01 -4.70
C ALA A 74 -5.20 -12.60 -5.43
N LEU A 75 -5.32 -13.93 -5.49
CA LEU A 75 -6.48 -14.59 -6.09
C LEU A 75 -7.77 -14.31 -5.31
N LYS A 76 -7.73 -14.36 -3.98
CA LYS A 76 -8.88 -14.02 -3.13
C LYS A 76 -9.29 -12.56 -3.28
N ASN A 77 -8.33 -11.64 -3.33
CA ASN A 77 -8.59 -10.21 -3.57
C ASN A 77 -9.33 -10.04 -4.91
N LEU A 78 -8.83 -10.68 -5.98
CA LEU A 78 -9.43 -10.65 -7.31
C LEU A 78 -10.90 -11.13 -7.32
N GLU A 79 -11.17 -12.24 -6.63
CA GLU A 79 -12.49 -12.88 -6.60
C GLU A 79 -13.50 -12.12 -5.74
N ALA A 80 -13.05 -11.55 -4.62
CA ALA A 80 -13.90 -10.80 -3.72
C ALA A 80 -14.27 -9.41 -4.29
N GLU A 81 -13.32 -8.71 -4.89
CA GLU A 81 -13.50 -7.32 -5.32
C GLU A 81 -14.10 -7.20 -6.73
N ILE A 82 -13.77 -8.11 -7.65
CA ILE A 82 -14.21 -8.04 -9.06
C ILE A 82 -14.76 -9.40 -9.52
N PRO A 83 -15.95 -9.83 -9.05
CA PRO A 83 -16.51 -11.14 -9.40
C PRO A 83 -17.05 -11.24 -10.85
N HIS A 84 -17.31 -10.11 -11.52
CA HIS A 84 -17.91 -10.05 -12.87
C HIS A 84 -16.98 -9.44 -13.92
N TRP A 85 -17.34 -9.52 -15.21
CA TRP A 85 -16.56 -8.99 -16.33
C TRP A 85 -17.06 -7.63 -16.87
N ASP A 86 -18.10 -7.05 -16.29
CA ASP A 86 -18.59 -5.72 -16.67
C ASP A 86 -17.61 -4.61 -16.25
N PHE A 87 -16.82 -4.11 -17.21
CA PHE A 87 -15.84 -3.04 -17.01
C PHE A 87 -16.51 -1.69 -16.69
N ASP A 88 -17.59 -1.35 -17.39
CA ASP A 88 -18.30 -0.08 -17.20
C ASP A 88 -18.99 -0.01 -15.84
N LYS A 89 -19.40 -1.15 -15.29
CA LYS A 89 -19.84 -1.23 -13.89
C LYS A 89 -18.70 -0.91 -12.93
N ILE A 90 -17.51 -1.50 -13.07
CA ILE A 90 -16.36 -1.19 -12.20
C ILE A 90 -15.97 0.28 -12.31
N LYS A 91 -15.99 0.85 -13.52
CA LYS A 91 -15.74 2.28 -13.75
C LYS A 91 -16.73 3.15 -12.97
N ARG A 92 -18.04 2.92 -13.12
CA ARG A 92 -19.08 3.68 -12.41
C ARG A 92 -19.01 3.53 -10.89
N GLU A 93 -18.75 2.32 -10.39
CA GLU A 93 -18.55 2.08 -8.95
C GLU A 93 -17.32 2.83 -8.41
N SER A 94 -16.25 2.94 -9.21
CA SER A 94 -15.05 3.69 -8.84
C SER A 94 -15.30 5.21 -8.87
N GLU A 95 -16.01 5.71 -9.88
CA GLU A 95 -16.43 7.12 -9.97
C GLU A 95 -17.32 7.50 -8.77
N ALA A 96 -18.28 6.65 -8.39
CA ALA A 96 -19.13 6.90 -7.23
C ALA A 96 -18.35 6.92 -5.90
N LYS A 97 -17.30 6.10 -5.76
CA LYS A 97 -16.40 6.14 -4.60
C LYS A 97 -15.62 7.46 -4.57
N TRP A 98 -15.12 7.93 -5.72
CA TRP A 98 -14.43 9.21 -5.81
C TRP A 98 -15.35 10.38 -5.52
N GLU A 99 -16.57 10.38 -6.06
CA GLU A 99 -17.56 11.41 -5.77
C GLU A 99 -17.78 11.52 -4.26
N LYS A 100 -18.07 10.40 -3.58
CA LYS A 100 -18.24 10.38 -2.12
C LYS A 100 -17.05 10.96 -1.35
N GLU A 101 -15.83 10.71 -1.81
CA GLU A 101 -14.61 11.21 -1.16
C GLU A 101 -14.39 12.71 -1.43
N LEU A 102 -14.65 13.18 -2.66
CA LEU A 102 -14.51 14.59 -3.04
C LEU A 102 -15.62 15.47 -2.46
N SER A 103 -16.85 14.96 -2.31
CA SER A 103 -17.96 15.70 -1.68
C SER A 103 -17.79 15.93 -0.18
N LYS A 104 -16.68 15.48 0.44
CA LYS A 104 -16.36 15.79 1.84
C LYS A 104 -16.11 17.29 2.07
N ILE A 105 -15.76 18.02 1.02
CA ILE A 105 -15.66 19.48 1.04
C ILE A 105 -16.39 20.03 -0.17
N GLU A 106 -17.40 20.86 0.09
CA GLU A 106 -18.08 21.65 -0.92
C GLU A 106 -17.47 23.06 -0.93
N VAL A 107 -17.16 23.56 -2.12
CA VAL A 107 -16.53 24.88 -2.30
C VAL A 107 -17.29 25.72 -3.31
N GLU A 108 -17.47 27.00 -2.98
CA GLU A 108 -17.85 28.03 -3.93
C GLU A 108 -16.58 28.74 -4.40
N THR A 109 -16.37 28.79 -5.72
CA THR A 109 -15.16 29.34 -6.32
C THR A 109 -15.48 30.44 -7.30
N LEU A 110 -14.54 31.38 -7.49
CA LEU A 110 -14.71 32.50 -8.43
C LEU A 110 -14.69 32.03 -9.89
N THR A 111 -13.93 30.97 -10.20
CA THR A 111 -13.84 30.41 -11.55
C THR A 111 -13.90 28.88 -11.56
N GLU A 112 -14.28 28.29 -12.70
CA GLU A 112 -14.20 26.83 -12.91
C GLU A 112 -12.78 26.28 -12.83
N ASN A 113 -11.77 27.10 -13.14
CA ASN A 113 -10.36 26.69 -13.02
C ASN A 113 -9.94 26.53 -11.55
N ASP A 114 -10.44 27.40 -10.66
CA ASP A 114 -10.19 27.29 -9.22
C ASP A 114 -10.85 26.01 -8.68
N LYS A 115 -12.08 25.72 -9.11
CA LYS A 115 -12.79 24.47 -8.76
C LYS A 115 -12.01 23.23 -9.19
N ARG A 116 -11.50 23.22 -10.42
CA ARG A 116 -10.67 22.11 -10.93
C ARG A 116 -9.38 21.97 -10.12
N THR A 117 -8.71 23.08 -9.82
CA THR A 117 -7.47 23.08 -9.03
C THR A 117 -7.71 22.53 -7.63
N PHE A 118 -8.80 22.95 -6.99
CA PHE A 118 -9.19 22.49 -5.66
C PHE A 118 -9.46 20.98 -5.64
N TYR A 119 -10.39 20.48 -6.46
CA TYR A 119 -10.75 19.06 -6.46
C TYR A 119 -9.61 18.15 -6.95
N THR A 120 -8.76 18.63 -7.86
CA THR A 120 -7.54 17.89 -8.26
C THR A 120 -6.55 17.79 -7.08
N SER A 121 -6.37 18.88 -6.33
CA SER A 121 -5.52 18.87 -5.14
C SER A 121 -6.09 17.94 -4.07
N LEU A 122 -7.40 18.01 -3.81
CA LEU A 122 -8.10 17.14 -2.85
C LEU A 122 -7.98 15.66 -3.26
N TYR A 123 -8.15 15.35 -4.54
CA TYR A 123 -7.90 14.01 -5.10
C TYR A 123 -6.48 13.53 -4.79
N HIS A 124 -5.45 14.35 -5.04
CA HIS A 124 -4.06 13.98 -4.74
C HIS A 124 -3.82 13.71 -3.26
N THR A 125 -4.53 14.41 -2.35
CA THR A 125 -4.42 14.12 -0.91
C THR A 125 -4.96 12.74 -0.53
N MET A 126 -5.73 12.06 -1.37
CA MET A 126 -6.38 10.79 -1.05
C MET A 126 -5.73 9.58 -1.74
N MET A 127 -4.62 9.79 -2.43
CA MET A 127 -3.88 8.73 -3.14
C MET A 127 -2.95 7.91 -2.23
N SER A 128 -2.54 8.45 -1.09
CA SER A 128 -1.63 7.80 -0.14
C SER A 128 -1.88 8.35 1.27
N PRO A 129 -1.79 7.57 2.37
CA PRO A 129 -1.36 6.15 2.45
C PRO A 129 -2.30 5.16 1.73
N ILE A 130 -1.75 4.07 1.20
CA ILE A 130 -2.52 3.04 0.48
C ILE A 130 -2.85 1.85 1.37
N LEU A 131 -4.01 1.24 1.13
CA LEU A 131 -4.42 0.00 1.81
C LEU A 131 -3.38 -1.10 1.54
N TYR A 132 -2.90 -1.75 2.60
CA TYR A 132 -1.79 -2.68 2.55
C TYR A 132 -2.10 -4.00 3.29
N GLN A 133 -3.29 -4.53 3.05
CA GLN A 133 -3.69 -5.87 3.50
C GLN A 133 -4.55 -6.55 2.43
N ASP A 134 -4.58 -7.87 2.47
CA ASP A 134 -5.51 -8.66 1.67
C ASP A 134 -6.94 -8.58 2.24
N VAL A 135 -7.93 -9.02 1.46
CA VAL A 135 -9.35 -9.06 1.86
C VAL A 135 -9.63 -9.91 3.10
N ASP A 136 -8.72 -10.82 3.45
CA ASP A 136 -8.79 -11.63 4.67
C ASP A 136 -8.12 -10.98 5.90
N GLY A 137 -7.63 -9.73 5.77
CA GLY A 137 -7.02 -8.95 6.84
C GLY A 137 -5.51 -9.18 7.01
N LYS A 138 -4.91 -10.09 6.24
CA LYS A 138 -3.48 -10.38 6.35
C LYS A 138 -2.61 -9.35 5.63
N TYR A 139 -1.46 -9.07 6.20
CA TYR A 139 -0.46 -8.19 5.61
C TYR A 139 0.96 -8.62 5.97
N LEU A 140 1.94 -8.24 5.16
CA LEU A 140 3.36 -8.38 5.46
C LEU A 140 3.79 -7.17 6.31
N ASP A 141 4.42 -7.36 7.46
CA ASP A 141 4.92 -6.27 8.30
C ASP A 141 6.46 -6.17 8.25
N ILE A 142 7.02 -5.16 8.91
CA ILE A 142 8.44 -4.76 8.86
C ILE A 142 9.41 -5.90 9.22
N ASP A 143 8.99 -6.86 10.05
CA ASP A 143 9.74 -8.05 10.42
C ASP A 143 9.74 -9.15 9.35
N GLN A 144 9.14 -8.88 8.19
CA GLN A 144 8.94 -9.80 7.06
C GLN A 144 8.04 -11.00 7.38
N ASN A 145 7.28 -10.96 8.48
CA ASN A 145 6.27 -11.96 8.80
C ASN A 145 4.87 -11.51 8.35
N ILE A 146 3.98 -12.49 8.17
CA ILE A 146 2.57 -12.23 7.89
C ILE A 146 1.83 -12.05 9.22
N HIS A 147 1.19 -10.89 9.35
CA HIS A 147 0.35 -10.51 10.48
C HIS A 147 -1.09 -10.36 10.02
N ASN A 148 -2.01 -10.24 10.97
CA ASN A 148 -3.44 -10.03 10.69
C ASN A 148 -3.93 -8.77 11.39
N ALA A 149 -4.57 -7.87 10.65
CA ALA A 149 -5.12 -6.65 11.21
C ALA A 149 -6.38 -7.01 12.00
N LYS A 150 -6.42 -6.59 13.27
CA LYS A 150 -7.56 -6.82 14.17
C LYS A 150 -8.14 -5.46 14.55
N ASP A 151 -9.39 -5.21 14.17
CA ASP A 151 -10.11 -3.97 14.49
C ASP A 151 -9.49 -2.69 13.91
N TYR A 152 -8.72 -2.85 12.81
CA TYR A 152 -8.19 -1.76 11.99
C TYR A 152 -7.89 -2.27 10.58
N THR A 153 -7.66 -1.35 9.65
CA THR A 153 -7.11 -1.68 8.32
C THR A 153 -5.65 -1.25 8.25
N ASN A 154 -4.76 -2.14 7.79
CA ASN A 154 -3.35 -1.83 7.63
C ASN A 154 -3.10 -0.99 6.37
N TYR A 155 -2.27 0.04 6.51
CA TYR A 155 -1.85 0.93 5.43
C TYR A 155 -0.33 1.04 5.35
N THR A 156 0.18 1.44 4.19
CA THR A 156 1.61 1.71 3.96
C THR A 156 1.81 2.98 3.11
N ILE A 157 3.07 3.38 2.91
CA ILE A 157 3.49 4.66 2.33
C ILE A 157 3.24 5.82 3.31
N PHE A 158 4.12 5.93 4.30
CA PHE A 158 4.13 6.99 5.28
C PHE A 158 5.32 7.94 5.02
N SER A 159 5.10 8.99 4.21
CA SER A 159 6.09 10.05 3.89
C SER A 159 6.10 11.13 4.98
N LEU A 160 6.44 10.74 6.20
CA LEU A 160 6.03 11.48 7.40
C LEU A 160 6.74 12.81 7.58
N TRP A 161 7.90 13.03 6.97
CA TRP A 161 8.56 14.34 6.97
C TRP A 161 7.77 15.42 6.22
N ASP A 162 6.95 15.03 5.23
CA ASP A 162 6.05 15.93 4.52
C ASP A 162 4.67 15.94 5.15
N THR A 163 4.09 14.75 5.35
CA THR A 163 2.65 14.59 5.55
C THR A 163 2.19 15.03 6.94
N TYR A 164 3.08 15.08 7.93
CA TYR A 164 2.74 15.59 9.28
C TYR A 164 2.33 17.07 9.26
N ARG A 165 2.78 17.84 8.25
CA ARG A 165 2.64 19.31 8.20
C ARG A 165 1.21 19.74 7.86
N ALA A 166 0.54 19.03 6.97
CA ALA A 166 -0.77 19.41 6.46
C ALA A 166 -1.68 18.22 6.12
N LEU A 167 -1.13 17.10 5.62
CA LEU A 167 -1.94 15.97 5.18
C LEU A 167 -2.59 15.21 6.35
N HIS A 168 -1.83 14.83 7.38
CA HIS A 168 -2.40 14.22 8.58
C HIS A 168 -3.32 15.17 9.37
N PRO A 169 -2.99 16.47 9.52
CA PRO A 169 -3.94 17.46 10.03
C PRO A 169 -5.26 17.50 9.23
N LEU A 170 -5.19 17.48 7.90
CA LEU A 170 -6.38 17.42 7.03
C LEU A 170 -7.17 16.12 7.28
N TYR A 171 -6.51 14.97 7.40
CA TYR A 171 -7.20 13.71 7.70
C TYR A 171 -7.89 13.70 9.05
N ASN A 172 -7.38 14.41 10.05
CA ASN A 172 -8.10 14.58 11.31
C ASN A 172 -9.43 15.33 11.16
N ILE A 173 -9.61 16.08 10.07
CA ILE A 173 -10.85 16.80 9.74
C ILE A 173 -11.75 15.93 8.86
N ILE A 174 -11.24 15.45 7.72
CA ILE A 174 -12.07 14.85 6.66
C ILE A 174 -12.03 13.31 6.64
N GLN A 175 -11.06 12.66 7.29
CA GLN A 175 -10.91 11.20 7.32
C GLN A 175 -10.50 10.62 8.69
N PRO A 176 -11.09 11.06 9.83
CA PRO A 176 -10.57 10.71 11.16
C PRO A 176 -10.49 9.20 11.41
N LYS A 177 -11.49 8.42 10.95
CA LYS A 177 -11.46 6.96 11.03
C LYS A 177 -10.28 6.35 10.26
N ARG A 178 -9.97 6.86 9.06
CA ARG A 178 -8.85 6.37 8.25
C ARG A 178 -7.51 6.79 8.85
N ASN A 179 -7.43 8.01 9.40
CA ASN A 179 -6.23 8.46 10.11
C ASN A 179 -5.95 7.62 11.36
N ASN A 180 -7.00 7.17 12.06
CA ASN A 180 -6.88 6.23 13.16
C ASN A 180 -6.29 4.88 12.70
N ASP A 181 -6.72 4.36 11.56
CA ASP A 181 -6.13 3.15 10.96
C ASP A 181 -4.65 3.37 10.57
N PHE A 182 -4.28 4.56 10.08
CA PHE A 182 -2.88 4.91 9.82
C PHE A 182 -2.04 4.88 11.10
N ILE A 183 -2.56 5.43 12.19
CA ILE A 183 -1.91 5.41 13.50
C ILE A 183 -1.70 3.97 13.97
N LYS A 184 -2.73 3.13 13.90
CA LYS A 184 -2.63 1.71 14.26
C LYS A 184 -1.62 0.95 13.38
N SER A 185 -1.50 1.32 12.10
CA SER A 185 -0.49 0.79 11.19
C SER A 185 0.94 1.20 11.61
N MET A 186 1.16 2.47 11.96
CA MET A 186 2.44 2.96 12.50
C MET A 186 2.82 2.27 13.82
N LEU A 187 1.82 2.01 14.68
CA LEU A 187 2.04 1.25 15.94
C LEU A 187 2.37 -0.21 15.68
N SER A 188 1.79 -0.84 14.64
CA SER A 188 2.16 -2.19 14.23
C SER A 188 3.61 -2.25 13.76
N HIS A 189 4.00 -1.29 12.91
CA HIS A 189 5.39 -1.12 12.49
C HIS A 189 6.32 -1.03 13.72
N ALA A 190 6.02 -0.13 14.66
CA ALA A 190 6.85 0.03 15.87
C ALA A 190 6.94 -1.25 16.70
N ARG A 191 5.83 -1.98 16.85
CA ARG A 191 5.79 -3.25 17.59
C ARG A 191 6.74 -4.29 17.00
N HIS A 192 6.74 -4.45 15.68
CA HIS A 192 7.50 -5.48 14.99
C HIS A 192 8.90 -5.03 14.55
N SER A 193 9.18 -3.74 14.56
CA SER A 193 10.53 -3.20 14.34
C SER A 193 11.51 -3.73 15.40
N VAL A 194 12.74 -4.01 14.98
CA VAL A 194 13.85 -4.36 15.89
C VAL A 194 14.26 -3.17 16.77
N HIS A 195 13.94 -1.95 16.34
CA HIS A 195 14.24 -0.71 17.05
C HIS A 195 13.15 -0.31 18.04
N LYS A 196 11.97 -0.96 17.95
CA LYS A 196 10.77 -0.59 18.70
C LYS A 196 10.33 0.87 18.49
N ALA A 197 10.77 1.46 17.38
CA ALA A 197 10.52 2.85 16.99
C ALA A 197 9.45 2.93 15.91
N LEU A 198 8.72 4.05 15.89
CA LEU A 198 7.76 4.41 14.87
C LEU A 198 8.46 4.63 13.52
N PRO A 199 7.73 4.53 12.39
CA PRO A 199 8.32 4.72 11.08
C PRO A 199 8.85 6.15 10.89
N ILE A 200 9.94 6.27 10.12
CA ILE A 200 10.49 7.55 9.64
C ILE A 200 9.98 7.80 8.22
N TRP A 201 10.34 6.89 7.30
CA TRP A 201 9.65 6.69 6.03
C TRP A 201 9.45 5.20 5.84
N SER A 202 8.19 4.79 5.71
CA SER A 202 7.94 3.38 5.43
C SER A 202 7.03 3.15 4.26
N HIS A 203 7.36 2.11 3.51
CA HIS A 203 6.57 1.61 2.39
C HIS A 203 6.83 0.12 2.21
N TYR A 204 5.77 -0.62 1.85
CA TYR A 204 5.87 -2.03 1.49
C TYR A 204 6.64 -2.89 2.51
N ALA A 205 6.29 -2.75 3.80
CA ALA A 205 6.92 -3.48 4.91
C ALA A 205 8.44 -3.23 5.04
N ASN A 206 8.90 -2.02 4.69
CA ASN A 206 10.28 -1.60 4.86
C ASN A 206 10.33 -0.20 5.50
N GLU A 207 11.34 0.01 6.33
CA GLU A 207 11.81 1.33 6.78
C GLU A 207 12.99 1.71 5.88
N ASN A 208 12.99 2.92 5.31
CA ASN A 208 14.07 3.37 4.45
C ASN A 208 14.85 4.58 5.02
N TRP A 209 14.48 5.06 6.21
CA TRP A 209 15.12 6.13 6.96
C TRP A 209 15.06 7.51 6.33
N CYS A 210 14.09 7.74 5.44
CA CYS A 210 13.85 9.02 4.78
C CYS A 210 12.82 9.88 5.54
N MET A 211 12.98 11.16 5.82
CA MET A 211 14.14 12.01 5.70
C MET A 211 14.75 12.09 7.11
N ILE A 212 14.67 13.25 7.75
CA ILE A 212 15.14 13.48 9.12
C ILE A 212 14.00 13.42 10.14
N GLY A 213 14.36 13.39 11.42
CA GLY A 213 13.44 13.53 12.54
C GLY A 213 12.54 12.32 12.72
N TYR A 214 11.63 12.37 13.70
CA TYR A 214 10.72 11.27 14.05
C TYR A 214 9.25 11.72 14.00
N HIS A 215 8.85 12.21 12.83
CA HIS A 215 7.59 12.93 12.61
C HIS A 215 6.32 12.09 12.85
N SER A 216 6.41 10.76 12.90
CA SER A 216 5.34 9.89 13.42
C SER A 216 4.81 10.36 14.77
N VAL A 217 5.69 10.83 15.66
CA VAL A 217 5.29 11.33 16.99
C VAL A 217 4.35 12.53 16.89
N SER A 218 4.59 13.44 15.93
CA SER A 218 3.71 14.58 15.67
C SER A 218 2.33 14.13 15.23
N VAL A 219 2.25 13.13 14.34
CA VAL A 219 0.97 12.62 13.83
C VAL A 219 0.16 11.94 14.94
N LEU A 220 0.82 11.12 15.76
CA LEU A 220 0.21 10.46 16.92
C LEU A 220 -0.30 11.48 17.94
N ALA A 221 0.53 12.48 18.29
CA ALA A 221 0.16 13.52 19.24
C ALA A 221 -1.02 14.37 18.74
N ASP A 222 -1.05 14.72 17.46
CA ASP A 222 -2.15 15.50 16.87
C ASP A 222 -3.50 14.77 16.97
N ALA A 223 -3.49 13.46 16.74
CA ALA A 223 -4.69 12.65 16.83
C ALA A 223 -5.18 12.45 18.27
N VAL A 224 -4.25 12.29 19.23
CA VAL A 224 -4.59 12.26 20.66
C VAL A 224 -5.21 13.58 21.10
N ALA A 225 -4.57 14.71 20.77
CA ALA A 225 -5.03 16.03 21.14
C ALA A 225 -6.42 16.36 20.59
N LYS A 226 -6.78 15.79 19.43
CA LYS A 226 -8.08 15.95 18.77
C LYS A 226 -9.08 14.84 19.10
N ASN A 227 -8.73 13.88 19.95
CA ASN A 227 -9.55 12.68 20.23
C ASN A 227 -9.99 11.94 18.96
N SER A 228 -9.15 11.89 17.92
CA SER A 228 -9.45 11.26 16.63
C SER A 228 -8.91 9.84 16.50
N THR A 229 -8.32 9.30 17.58
CA THR A 229 -7.81 7.94 17.66
C THR A 229 -8.33 7.21 18.89
N ASP A 230 -8.61 5.91 18.73
CA ASP A 230 -8.98 4.98 19.80
C ASP A 230 -7.81 4.06 20.19
N ALA A 231 -6.59 4.32 19.67
CA ALA A 231 -5.41 3.55 19.99
C ALA A 231 -5.02 3.72 21.47
N ASP A 232 -4.46 2.67 22.07
CA ASP A 232 -4.06 2.68 23.48
C ASP A 232 -2.98 3.75 23.75
N LEU A 233 -3.33 4.75 24.58
CA LEU A 233 -2.47 5.89 24.88
C LEU A 233 -1.10 5.48 25.45
N LYS A 234 -1.07 4.42 26.27
CA LYS A 234 0.19 3.92 26.85
C LYS A 234 1.10 3.34 25.76
N THR A 235 0.54 2.60 24.81
CA THR A 235 1.25 2.08 23.64
C THR A 235 1.77 3.21 22.76
N MET A 236 0.96 4.23 22.49
CA MET A 236 1.36 5.40 21.71
C MET A 236 2.49 6.18 22.38
N LEU A 237 2.39 6.42 23.69
CA LEU A 237 3.41 7.11 24.46
C LEU A 237 4.72 6.32 24.48
N ASN A 238 4.66 5.01 24.73
CA ASN A 238 5.86 4.15 24.73
C ASN A 238 6.56 4.12 23.36
N ALA A 239 5.79 4.03 22.27
CA ALA A 239 6.36 4.08 20.92
C ALA A 239 7.00 5.45 20.63
N SER A 240 6.37 6.53 21.10
CA SER A 240 6.90 7.89 20.94
C SER A 240 8.18 8.11 21.74
N ILE A 241 8.23 7.67 23.00
CA ILE A 241 9.42 7.73 23.86
C ILE A 241 10.57 6.92 23.24
N THR A 242 10.28 5.71 22.77
CA THR A 242 11.32 4.87 22.13
C THR A 242 11.89 5.55 20.89
N SER A 243 11.02 6.14 20.06
CA SER A 243 11.43 6.82 18.83
C SER A 243 12.30 8.06 19.12
N SER A 244 11.92 8.87 20.13
CA SER A 244 12.67 10.07 20.51
C SER A 244 13.94 9.79 21.33
N ASN A 245 14.15 8.55 21.78
CA ASN A 245 15.34 8.12 22.52
C ASN A 245 16.23 7.15 21.72
N LEU A 246 16.05 7.07 20.40
CA LEU A 246 16.87 6.24 19.52
C LEU A 246 18.25 6.89 19.32
N LYS A 247 19.13 6.81 20.33
CA LYS A 247 20.36 7.63 20.43
C LYS A 247 21.31 7.57 19.24
N TYR A 248 21.35 6.45 18.52
CA TYR A 248 22.24 6.28 17.36
C TYR A 248 21.66 6.87 16.06
N TYR A 249 20.38 7.26 16.05
CA TYR A 249 19.72 7.83 14.89
C TYR A 249 19.95 9.35 14.85
N ASP A 250 20.52 9.85 13.75
CA ASP A 250 20.61 11.25 13.36
C ASP A 250 20.94 12.25 14.49
N GLY A 251 21.93 11.92 15.33
CA GLY A 251 22.41 12.82 16.37
C GLY A 251 21.49 12.96 17.59
N ILE A 252 20.42 12.16 17.73
CA ILE A 252 19.52 12.19 18.90
C ILE A 252 20.30 12.04 20.21
N GLY A 253 21.31 11.16 20.26
CA GLY A 253 22.15 10.98 21.44
C GLY A 253 22.89 12.25 21.86
N ASP A 254 23.42 13.00 20.89
CA ASP A 254 24.13 14.26 21.12
C ASP A 254 23.13 15.38 21.45
N TYR A 255 22.02 15.47 20.73
CA TYR A 255 20.94 16.42 21.05
C TYR A 255 20.43 16.25 22.49
N LEU A 256 20.24 15.01 22.96
CA LEU A 256 19.83 14.74 24.34
C LEU A 256 20.91 15.15 25.37
N LYS A 257 22.19 15.18 24.97
CA LYS A 257 23.31 15.52 25.85
C LYS A 257 23.63 17.02 25.84
N TYR A 258 23.56 17.66 24.69
CA TYR A 258 24.06 19.02 24.46
C TYR A 258 22.96 20.03 24.09
N GLY A 259 21.78 19.56 23.68
CA GLY A 259 20.64 20.39 23.30
C GLY A 259 20.63 20.86 21.83
N TYR A 260 21.56 20.40 21.00
CA TYR A 260 21.66 20.66 19.55
C TYR A 260 22.40 19.53 18.82
#